data_AF-A0A2T4DBG4-F1
#
_entry.id   AF-A0A2T4DBG4-F1
#
_cell.length_a   1.000
_cell.length_b   1.000
_cell.length_c   1.000
_cell.angle_alpha   90.00
_cell.angle_beta   90.00
_cell.angle_gamma   90.00
#
_symmetry.space_group_name_H-M   'P 1'
#
loop_
_entity.id
_entity.type
_entity.pdbx_description
1 polymer ?
#
loop_
_entity_poly.entity_id
_entity_poly.type
_entity_poly.pdbx_seq_one_letter_code
_entity_poly.pdbx_strand_id
1 'polypeptide(L)'
;HSGLIPSLYDSGFNGKVYCTEETAAIADTQYRNSIHLNPDLFNQKNIDGIKWCHFKKEPILGSYHPVDNDLFIQFLRTGHILGAVSVGIFWGPPRSPEQRSIVFSGDIGPQSEEHEALPTIRHFMNPGKHNYAVMESTYGSTNRTSTEKDPGTRRAHLKSLVDRTMSNQGTLIIPAFALGRSQDILFDLHALAAEEPDQYERIDFYYDFPLGKEIIDRTAPFWSKTESNLKKTRPLWLGKQIFKLLGLTNNDPEHLQQAIKAMLSISLHQDDPDWAGLEGRNKIAENW
;
A
#
# COMPACT_ATOMS: atom_id res chain seq x y z
N HIS A 1 -6.54 2.22 11.77
CA HIS A 1 -5.27 2.27 12.52
C HIS A 1 -4.89 3.65 13.07
N SER A 2 -4.98 4.73 12.29
CA SER A 2 -4.42 6.02 12.71
C SER A 2 -5.43 7.17 12.92
N GLY A 3 -6.72 6.97 12.62
CA GLY A 3 -7.75 8.03 12.54
C GLY A 3 -7.94 8.94 13.76
N LEU A 4 -7.53 8.53 14.96
CA LEU A 4 -7.66 9.32 16.19
C LEU A 4 -6.36 9.99 16.65
N ILE A 5 -5.27 9.87 15.89
CA ILE A 5 -4.00 10.56 16.21
C ILE A 5 -4.21 12.08 16.33
N PRO A 6 -4.91 12.78 15.42
CA PRO A 6 -5.14 14.22 15.58
C PRO A 6 -5.91 14.56 16.88
N SER A 7 -6.90 13.74 17.24
CA SER A 7 -7.70 13.92 18.46
C SER A 7 -6.86 13.72 19.74
N LEU A 8 -5.84 12.84 19.69
CA LEU A 8 -4.88 12.69 20.79
C LEU A 8 -4.07 13.98 21.02
N TYR A 9 -3.68 14.68 19.95
CA TYR A 9 -3.01 15.98 20.04
C TYR A 9 -3.95 17.09 20.52
N ASP A 10 -5.23 17.06 20.12
CA ASP A 10 -6.25 17.94 20.68
C ASP A 10 -6.40 17.77 22.20
N SER A 11 -6.34 16.53 22.67
CA SER A 11 -6.37 16.16 24.09
C SER A 11 -5.09 16.52 24.87
N GLY A 12 -4.12 17.21 24.25
CA GLY A 12 -2.91 17.71 24.91
C GLY A 12 -1.66 16.82 24.78
N PHE A 13 -1.69 15.75 23.99
CA PHE A 13 -0.47 15.00 23.68
C PHE A 13 0.50 15.86 22.85
N ASN A 14 1.78 15.83 23.22
CA ASN A 14 2.82 16.64 22.57
C ASN A 14 4.09 15.81 22.22
N GLY A 15 3.98 14.48 22.31
CA GLY A 15 5.06 13.54 22.02
C GLY A 15 5.27 13.34 20.52
N LYS A 16 6.09 12.36 20.15
CA LYS A 16 6.40 12.01 18.74
C LYS A 16 5.53 10.85 18.26
N VAL A 17 5.16 10.88 17.00
CA VAL A 17 4.48 9.76 16.32
C VAL A 17 5.48 9.08 15.40
N TYR A 18 5.89 7.86 15.77
CA TYR A 18 6.82 7.06 14.98
C TYR A 18 6.05 6.24 13.95
N CYS A 19 6.33 6.47 12.67
CA CYS A 19 5.81 5.66 11.57
C CYS A 19 6.73 5.80 10.34
N THR A 20 6.45 5.04 9.29
CA THR A 20 7.13 5.26 8.02
C THR A 20 6.70 6.59 7.39
N GLU A 21 7.54 7.14 6.50
CA GLU A 21 7.21 8.38 5.78
C GLU A 21 5.96 8.23 4.92
N GLU A 22 5.78 7.05 4.32
CA GLU A 22 4.61 6.68 3.53
C GLU A 22 3.35 6.74 4.38
N THR A 23 3.40 6.16 5.59
CA THR A 23 2.26 6.17 6.52
C THR A 23 1.90 7.61 6.92
N ALA A 24 2.88 8.46 7.22
CA ALA A 24 2.61 9.86 7.57
C ALA A 24 1.98 10.64 6.41
N ALA A 25 2.50 10.47 5.19
CA ALA A 25 1.96 11.13 4.00
C ALA A 25 0.52 10.71 3.70
N ILE A 26 0.23 9.41 3.79
CA ILE A 26 -1.11 8.86 3.61
C ILE A 26 -2.05 9.35 4.71
N ALA A 27 -1.62 9.26 5.97
CA ALA A 27 -2.43 9.64 7.13
C ALA A 27 -2.79 11.13 7.09
N ASP A 28 -1.81 12.02 6.83
CA ASP A 28 -2.04 13.46 6.72
C ASP A 28 -3.04 13.78 5.60
N THR A 29 -2.92 13.14 4.43
CA THR A 29 -3.86 13.28 3.31
C THR A 29 -5.28 12.87 3.72
N GLN A 30 -5.42 11.72 4.39
CA GLN A 30 -6.71 11.25 4.87
C GLN A 30 -7.31 12.17 5.95
N TYR A 31 -6.50 12.69 6.86
CA TYR A 31 -7.00 13.60 7.89
C TYR A 31 -7.53 14.89 7.29
N ARG A 32 -6.78 15.53 6.40
CA ARG A 32 -7.21 16.78 5.74
C ARG A 32 -8.51 16.59 4.96
N ASN A 33 -8.68 15.45 4.32
CA ASN A 33 -9.91 15.09 3.61
C ASN A 33 -11.06 14.63 4.53
N SER A 34 -10.83 14.37 5.81
CA SER A 34 -11.88 13.89 6.73
C SER A 34 -12.28 14.90 7.81
N ILE A 35 -11.58 16.04 7.98
CA ILE A 35 -11.94 17.08 8.97
C ILE A 35 -13.43 17.46 8.85
N HIS A 36 -13.93 17.66 7.63
CA HIS A 36 -15.29 18.11 7.40
C HIS A 36 -16.35 17.07 7.76
N LEU A 37 -15.97 15.79 7.88
CA LEU A 37 -16.90 14.70 8.22
C LEU A 37 -17.25 14.71 9.72
N ASN A 38 -16.31 15.13 10.59
CA ASN A 38 -16.50 15.17 12.03
C ASN A 38 -15.69 16.32 12.66
N PRO A 39 -16.15 17.58 12.53
CA PRO A 39 -15.37 18.76 12.95
C PRO A 39 -15.09 18.81 14.46
N ASP A 40 -15.88 18.11 15.28
CA ASP A 40 -15.73 18.06 16.73
C ASP A 40 -14.59 17.13 17.19
N LEU A 41 -14.08 16.24 16.34
CA LEU A 41 -13.03 15.28 16.73
C LEU A 41 -11.63 15.87 16.71
N PHE A 42 -11.35 16.71 15.70
CA PHE A 42 -10.09 17.42 15.49
C PHE A 42 -10.25 18.44 14.36
N ASN A 43 -9.37 19.43 14.35
CA ASN A 43 -9.30 20.47 13.34
C ASN A 43 -7.92 20.51 12.66
N GLN A 44 -7.78 21.44 11.71
CA GLN A 44 -6.56 21.64 10.94
C GLN A 44 -5.31 21.87 11.81
N LYS A 45 -5.44 22.65 12.89
CA LYS A 45 -4.33 22.93 13.82
C LYS A 45 -3.87 21.65 14.54
N ASN A 46 -4.77 20.72 14.87
CA ASN A 46 -4.38 19.47 15.49
C ASN A 46 -3.57 18.59 14.53
N ILE A 47 -3.94 18.56 13.24
CA ILE A 47 -3.21 17.83 12.20
C ILE A 47 -1.82 18.43 11.99
N ASP A 48 -1.74 19.75 11.81
CA ASP A 48 -0.47 20.45 11.59
C ASP A 48 0.45 20.37 12.83
N GLY A 49 -0.13 20.16 14.01
CA GLY A 49 0.59 19.94 15.26
C GLY A 49 1.21 18.55 15.40
N ILE A 50 0.89 17.58 14.54
CA ILE A 50 1.41 16.22 14.65
C ILE A 50 2.91 16.21 14.40
N LYS A 51 3.66 15.73 15.40
CA LYS A 51 5.11 15.56 15.33
C LYS A 51 5.47 14.19 14.76
N TRP A 52 5.37 14.06 13.44
CA TRP A 52 5.83 12.89 12.72
C TRP A 52 7.34 12.69 12.94
N CYS A 53 7.74 11.47 13.31
CA CYS A 53 9.13 11.12 13.53
C CYS A 53 9.54 9.94 12.64
N HIS A 54 10.50 10.22 11.76
CA HIS A 54 11.07 9.25 10.84
C HIS A 54 12.48 8.87 11.26
N PHE A 55 12.80 7.59 11.12
CA PHE A 55 14.15 7.13 11.35
C PHE A 55 15.02 7.46 10.14
N LYS A 56 16.21 8.02 10.39
CA LYS A 56 17.18 8.40 9.34
C LYS A 56 18.23 7.34 9.08
N LYS A 57 18.31 6.32 9.94
CA LYS A 57 19.34 5.28 9.87
C LYS A 57 18.91 4.21 8.88
N GLU A 58 19.68 4.02 7.83
CA GLU A 58 19.48 2.93 6.89
C GLU A 58 20.12 1.61 7.38
N PRO A 59 19.51 0.45 7.10
CA PRO A 59 18.20 0.29 6.44
C PRO A 59 17.05 0.69 7.38
N ILE A 60 16.06 1.45 6.90
CA ILE A 60 14.89 1.84 7.72
C ILE A 60 14.12 0.61 8.21
N LEU A 61 13.92 -0.38 7.35
CA LEU A 61 13.23 -1.62 7.68
C LEU A 61 14.22 -2.68 8.20
N GLY A 62 13.80 -3.43 9.22
CA GLY A 62 14.56 -4.52 9.82
C GLY A 62 15.71 -4.08 10.73
N SER A 63 16.05 -2.80 10.83
CA SER A 63 17.06 -2.31 11.77
C SER A 63 16.46 -1.84 13.10
N TYR A 64 17.30 -1.83 14.13
CA TYR A 64 16.96 -1.31 15.46
C TYR A 64 17.21 0.20 15.50
N HIS A 65 16.16 0.93 15.85
CA HIS A 65 16.18 2.37 16.00
C HIS A 65 16.01 2.78 17.46
N PRO A 66 16.98 3.47 18.07
CA PRO A 66 16.84 3.94 19.45
C PRO A 66 15.80 5.05 19.54
N VAL A 67 14.91 4.94 20.52
CA VAL A 67 13.93 5.96 20.90
C VAL A 67 14.32 6.59 22.24
N ASP A 68 14.95 5.81 23.11
CA ASP A 68 15.58 6.22 24.37
C ASP A 68 16.84 5.35 24.62
N ASN A 69 17.49 5.50 25.78
CA ASN A 69 18.71 4.79 26.16
C ASN A 69 18.57 3.26 26.11
N ASP A 70 17.43 2.75 26.56
CA ASP A 70 17.13 1.32 26.64
C ASP A 70 15.82 0.96 25.92
N LEU A 71 15.30 1.83 25.06
CA LEU A 71 14.07 1.63 24.31
C LEU A 71 14.35 1.74 22.80
N PHE A 72 13.97 0.69 22.06
CA PHE A 72 14.22 0.59 20.62
C PHE A 72 12.96 0.17 19.87
N ILE A 73 12.85 0.65 18.63
CA ILE A 73 11.81 0.28 17.69
C ILE A 73 12.43 -0.37 16.45
N GLN A 74 11.77 -1.38 15.90
CA GLN A 74 12.08 -1.99 14.62
C GLN A 74 10.81 -1.99 13.75
N PHE A 75 10.94 -1.49 12.52
CA PHE A 75 9.86 -1.56 11.52
C PHE A 75 10.07 -2.73 10.57
N LEU A 76 9.00 -3.49 10.33
CA LEU A 76 9.00 -4.69 9.50
C LEU A 76 7.83 -4.61 8.53
N ARG A 77 8.08 -4.55 7.22
CA ARG A 77 6.99 -4.44 6.20
C ARG A 77 5.95 -5.56 6.40
N THR A 78 4.67 -5.21 6.41
CA THR A 78 3.58 -6.21 6.53
C THR A 78 3.01 -6.68 5.20
N GLY A 79 3.36 -5.99 4.12
CA GLY A 79 2.83 -6.28 2.79
C GLY A 79 1.32 -6.00 2.64
N HIS A 80 0.70 -5.26 3.58
CA HIS A 80 -0.73 -4.96 3.56
C HIS A 80 -1.09 -3.80 2.63
N ILE A 81 -0.47 -2.63 2.85
CA ILE A 81 -0.55 -1.44 2.00
C ILE A 81 0.82 -0.76 1.97
N LEU A 82 1.01 0.24 1.12
CA LEU A 82 2.22 1.05 1.08
C LEU A 82 2.49 1.67 2.47
N GLY A 83 3.71 1.53 2.98
CA GLY A 83 4.09 2.05 4.29
C GLY A 83 3.70 1.18 5.50
N ALA A 84 2.87 0.15 5.33
CA ALA A 84 2.44 -0.66 6.44
C ALA A 84 3.58 -1.50 7.04
N VAL A 85 3.72 -1.40 8.36
CA VAL A 85 4.76 -2.08 9.14
C VAL A 85 4.20 -2.71 10.42
N SER A 86 4.70 -3.90 10.74
CA SER A 86 4.70 -4.42 12.10
C SER A 86 5.77 -3.65 12.87
N VAL A 87 5.49 -3.42 14.16
CA VAL A 87 6.38 -2.67 15.04
C VAL A 87 6.88 -3.58 16.14
N GLY A 88 8.17 -3.90 16.10
CA GLY A 88 8.88 -4.53 17.21
C GLY A 88 9.33 -3.47 18.20
N ILE A 89 9.01 -3.63 19.47
CA ILE A 89 9.44 -2.76 20.57
C ILE A 89 10.32 -3.56 21.50
N PHE A 90 11.51 -3.04 21.80
CA PHE A 90 12.51 -3.69 22.63
C PHE A 90 12.87 -2.79 23.80
N TRP A 91 12.90 -3.33 25.01
CA TRP A 91 13.29 -2.59 26.21
C TRP A 91 14.36 -3.31 27.03
N GLY A 92 15.24 -2.53 27.66
CA GLY A 92 16.41 -3.01 28.40
C GLY A 92 17.71 -2.95 27.58
N PRO A 93 18.85 -3.29 28.20
CA PRO A 93 20.17 -3.10 27.58
C PRO A 93 20.30 -3.86 26.26
N PRO A 94 20.79 -3.23 25.18
CA PRO A 94 20.89 -3.87 23.88
C PRO A 94 21.83 -5.07 23.94
N ARG A 95 21.44 -6.18 23.28
CA ARG A 95 22.20 -7.45 23.24
C ARG A 95 22.38 -8.12 24.62
N SER A 96 21.58 -7.75 25.61
CA SER A 96 21.53 -8.42 26.92
C SER A 96 20.50 -9.56 26.94
N PRO A 97 20.73 -10.66 27.68
CA PRO A 97 19.71 -11.67 27.96
C PRO A 97 18.49 -11.12 28.73
N GLU A 98 18.64 -9.96 29.36
CA GLU A 98 17.57 -9.26 30.06
C GLU A 98 16.70 -8.41 29.13
N GLN A 99 17.15 -8.17 27.89
CA GLN A 99 16.35 -7.43 26.92
C GLN A 99 15.03 -8.17 26.69
N ARG A 100 13.94 -7.41 26.65
CA ARG A 100 12.61 -7.91 26.39
C ARG A 100 12.02 -7.27 25.14
N SER A 101 11.08 -7.95 24.51
CA SER A 101 10.46 -7.46 23.30
C SER A 101 9.01 -7.89 23.11
N ILE A 102 8.25 -7.02 22.45
CA ILE A 102 6.89 -7.24 21.99
C ILE A 102 6.78 -6.80 20.54
N VAL A 103 6.07 -7.57 19.71
CA VAL A 103 5.75 -7.16 18.33
C VAL A 103 4.26 -6.92 18.18
N PHE A 104 3.90 -5.79 17.58
CA PHE A 104 2.54 -5.48 17.14
C PHE A 104 2.47 -5.67 15.63
N SER A 105 1.57 -6.51 15.14
CA SER A 105 1.51 -6.82 13.72
C SER A 105 0.98 -5.69 12.86
N GLY A 106 0.07 -4.86 13.38
CA GLY A 106 -0.86 -4.13 12.51
C GLY A 106 -1.64 -5.12 11.63
N ASP A 107 -2.07 -4.70 10.45
CA ASP A 107 -2.67 -5.61 9.47
C ASP A 107 -1.59 -6.27 8.61
N ILE A 108 -1.72 -7.57 8.40
CA ILE A 108 -0.76 -8.38 7.65
C ILE A 108 -1.32 -8.67 6.25
N GLY A 109 -0.53 -8.36 5.23
CA GLY A 109 -0.87 -8.66 3.85
C GLY A 109 -0.68 -10.16 3.52
N PRO A 110 -1.34 -10.65 2.45
CA PRO A 110 -1.26 -12.06 2.05
C PRO A 110 0.06 -12.47 1.38
N GLN A 111 1.02 -11.54 1.28
CA GLN A 111 2.18 -11.60 0.41
C GLN A 111 3.38 -12.31 1.07
N SER A 112 3.75 -13.51 0.65
CA SER A 112 4.99 -14.17 1.09
C SER A 112 6.14 -13.95 0.09
N GLU A 113 7.40 -14.16 0.52
CA GLU A 113 8.57 -13.95 -0.35
C GLU A 113 8.54 -14.81 -1.61
N GLU A 114 8.01 -16.02 -1.49
CA GLU A 114 7.83 -16.99 -2.58
C GLU A 114 6.58 -16.70 -3.40
N HIS A 115 5.54 -16.14 -2.77
CA HIS A 115 4.23 -15.99 -3.37
C HIS A 115 3.57 -14.66 -3.00
N GLU A 116 3.66 -13.70 -3.91
CA GLU A 116 2.90 -12.46 -3.83
C GLU A 116 1.58 -12.67 -4.58
N ALA A 117 0.48 -12.74 -3.83
CA ALA A 117 -0.92 -12.84 -4.30
C ALA A 117 -1.46 -11.55 -4.94
N LEU A 118 -0.97 -10.38 -4.50
CA LEU A 118 -1.39 -9.05 -4.95
C LEU A 118 -0.33 -8.38 -5.83
N PRO A 119 -0.73 -7.54 -6.78
CA PRO A 119 0.20 -7.04 -7.79
C PRO A 119 1.15 -5.93 -7.31
N THR A 120 0.68 -5.05 -6.41
CA THR A 120 1.36 -3.77 -6.16
C THR A 120 2.38 -3.80 -5.02
N ILE A 121 2.08 -4.52 -3.92
CA ILE A 121 2.86 -4.48 -2.68
C ILE A 121 3.78 -5.71 -2.53
N ARG A 122 5.02 -5.48 -2.10
CA ARG A 122 6.02 -6.50 -1.81
C ARG A 122 5.70 -7.29 -0.54
N HIS A 123 6.13 -8.56 -0.52
CA HIS A 123 6.00 -9.48 0.62
C HIS A 123 6.40 -8.95 1.99
N PHE A 124 5.76 -9.49 3.03
CA PHE A 124 6.05 -9.15 4.42
C PHE A 124 7.46 -9.58 4.85
N MET A 125 7.99 -8.93 5.89
CA MET A 125 9.22 -9.32 6.57
C MET A 125 8.88 -10.22 7.76
N ASN A 126 9.68 -11.26 7.98
CA ASN A 126 9.53 -12.09 9.17
C ASN A 126 9.96 -11.30 10.42
N PRO A 127 9.09 -11.14 11.44
CA PRO A 127 9.44 -10.43 12.67
C PRO A 127 10.50 -11.14 13.50
N GLY A 128 10.78 -12.41 13.26
CA GLY A 128 11.72 -13.18 14.08
C GLY A 128 11.20 -13.40 15.51
N LYS A 129 12.11 -13.70 16.43
CA LYS A 129 11.76 -14.05 17.81
C LYS A 129 11.51 -12.80 18.64
N HIS A 130 10.34 -12.77 19.29
CA HIS A 130 9.97 -11.79 20.31
C HIS A 130 9.48 -12.51 21.57
N ASN A 131 9.51 -11.86 22.74
CA ASN A 131 8.94 -12.47 23.96
C ASN A 131 7.41 -12.49 23.91
N TYR A 132 6.81 -11.46 23.33
CA TYR A 132 5.37 -11.30 23.20
C TYR A 132 4.99 -10.90 21.78
N ALA A 133 3.75 -11.21 21.39
CA ALA A 133 3.16 -10.78 20.13
C ALA A 133 1.71 -10.35 20.33
N VAL A 134 1.35 -9.22 19.73
CA VAL A 134 -0.03 -8.77 19.54
C VAL A 134 -0.29 -8.85 18.05
N MET A 135 -1.12 -9.81 17.66
CA MET A 135 -1.39 -10.13 16.26
C MET A 135 -2.84 -9.81 15.92
N GLU A 136 -3.06 -9.23 14.76
CA GLU A 136 -4.40 -9.15 14.18
C GLU A 136 -4.98 -10.57 13.95
N SER A 137 -6.30 -10.66 13.95
CA SER A 137 -6.98 -11.94 13.76
C SER A 137 -8.19 -11.79 12.85
N THR A 138 -8.12 -10.87 11.88
CA THR A 138 -9.25 -10.52 10.99
C THR A 138 -9.87 -11.76 10.35
N TYR A 139 -9.03 -12.73 9.98
CA TYR A 139 -9.42 -13.99 9.34
C TYR A 139 -8.97 -15.22 10.14
N GLY A 140 -8.95 -15.14 11.48
CA GLY A 140 -8.36 -16.17 12.35
C GLY A 140 -8.92 -17.59 12.18
N SER A 141 -10.13 -17.73 11.61
CA SER A 141 -10.78 -19.01 11.34
C SER A 141 -10.96 -19.32 9.84
N THR A 142 -10.33 -18.55 8.94
CA THR A 142 -10.50 -18.70 7.49
C THR A 142 -9.20 -19.13 6.84
N ASN A 143 -9.14 -20.38 6.41
CA ASN A 143 -8.01 -20.91 5.65
C ASN A 143 -8.21 -20.64 4.16
N ARG A 144 -7.36 -19.76 3.60
CA ARG A 144 -7.30 -19.55 2.15
C ARG A 144 -6.47 -20.65 1.48
N THR A 145 -7.08 -21.28 0.49
CA THR A 145 -6.47 -22.31 -0.38
C THR A 145 -5.35 -21.72 -1.23
N SER A 146 -4.53 -22.59 -1.84
CA SER A 146 -3.51 -22.16 -2.82
C SER A 146 -4.13 -21.46 -4.02
N THR A 147 -5.27 -21.97 -4.50
CA THR A 147 -6.05 -21.39 -5.60
C THR A 147 -6.55 -19.97 -5.28
N GLU A 148 -7.08 -19.73 -4.07
CA GLU A 148 -7.51 -18.38 -3.66
C GLU A 148 -6.36 -17.40 -3.48
N LYS A 149 -5.14 -17.90 -3.25
CA LYS A 149 -3.94 -17.07 -3.16
C LYS A 149 -3.30 -16.83 -4.53
N ASP A 150 -3.66 -17.60 -5.55
CA ASP A 150 -3.01 -17.54 -6.85
C ASP A 150 -3.42 -16.27 -7.63
N PRO A 151 -2.46 -15.43 -8.05
CA PRO A 151 -2.77 -14.23 -8.83
C PRO A 151 -3.46 -14.51 -10.15
N GLY A 152 -3.12 -15.61 -10.82
CA GLY A 152 -3.73 -16.00 -12.10
C GLY A 152 -5.21 -16.32 -11.94
N THR A 153 -5.55 -17.12 -10.94
CA THR A 153 -6.94 -17.46 -10.58
C THR A 153 -7.73 -16.20 -10.23
N ARG A 154 -7.16 -15.31 -9.42
CA ARG A 154 -7.78 -14.05 -9.03
C ARG A 154 -8.06 -13.15 -10.24
N ARG A 155 -7.11 -13.02 -11.19
CA ARG A 155 -7.30 -12.30 -12.45
C ARG A 155 -8.32 -12.97 -13.36
N ALA A 156 -8.30 -14.30 -13.48
CA ALA A 156 -9.27 -15.04 -14.28
C ALA A 156 -10.71 -14.87 -13.75
N HIS A 157 -10.88 -14.82 -12.43
CA HIS A 157 -12.18 -14.50 -11.81
C HIS A 157 -12.62 -13.07 -12.16
N LEU A 158 -11.72 -12.08 -12.08
CA LEU A 158 -12.03 -10.71 -12.50
C LEU A 158 -12.42 -10.66 -13.98
N LYS A 159 -11.66 -11.32 -14.85
CA LYS A 159 -11.95 -11.45 -16.28
C LYS A 159 -13.35 -12.00 -16.52
N SER A 160 -13.69 -13.11 -15.86
CA SER A 160 -15.00 -13.73 -15.99
C SER A 160 -16.15 -12.79 -15.59
N LEU A 161 -15.96 -11.98 -14.54
CA LEU A 161 -16.94 -10.98 -14.12
C LEU A 161 -17.08 -9.86 -15.16
N VAL A 162 -15.97 -9.36 -15.71
CA VAL A 162 -15.97 -8.35 -16.78
C VAL A 162 -16.65 -8.90 -18.03
N ASP A 163 -16.20 -10.04 -18.54
CA ASP A 163 -16.74 -10.69 -19.75
C ASP A 163 -18.25 -10.94 -19.64
N ARG A 164 -18.70 -11.49 -18.50
CA ARG A 164 -20.13 -11.73 -18.24
C ARG A 164 -20.93 -10.42 -18.19
N THR A 165 -20.35 -9.36 -17.65
CA THR A 165 -21.04 -8.07 -17.56
C THR A 165 -21.19 -7.44 -18.95
N MET A 166 -20.12 -7.49 -19.76
CA MET A 166 -20.14 -7.06 -21.16
C MET A 166 -21.16 -7.84 -21.98
N SER A 167 -21.19 -9.17 -21.85
CA SER A 167 -22.13 -10.02 -22.62
C SER A 167 -23.59 -9.70 -22.33
N ASN A 168 -23.86 -9.17 -21.13
CA ASN A 168 -25.20 -8.76 -20.70
C ASN A 168 -25.47 -7.26 -20.93
N GLN A 169 -24.54 -6.53 -21.56
CA GLN A 169 -24.62 -5.08 -21.76
C GLN A 169 -24.88 -4.32 -20.43
N GLY A 170 -24.29 -4.80 -19.33
CA GLY A 170 -24.47 -4.25 -18.00
C GLY A 170 -23.32 -3.36 -17.53
N THR A 171 -23.45 -2.83 -16.32
CA THR A 171 -22.41 -2.03 -15.64
C THR A 171 -21.82 -2.83 -14.48
N LEU A 172 -20.49 -2.95 -14.42
CA LEU A 172 -19.79 -3.58 -13.29
C LEU A 172 -19.38 -2.50 -12.29
N ILE A 173 -19.95 -2.55 -11.07
CA ILE A 173 -19.62 -1.63 -9.99
C ILE A 173 -18.76 -2.35 -8.96
N ILE A 174 -17.57 -1.79 -8.66
CA ILE A 174 -16.63 -2.36 -7.69
C ILE A 174 -16.40 -1.35 -6.55
N PRO A 175 -17.08 -1.51 -5.40
CA PRO A 175 -16.81 -0.66 -4.24
C PRO A 175 -15.46 -1.06 -3.63
N ALA A 176 -14.54 -0.11 -3.54
CA ALA A 176 -13.22 -0.33 -2.96
C ALA A 176 -12.74 0.90 -2.19
N PHE A 177 -11.87 0.67 -1.20
CA PHE A 177 -11.24 1.77 -0.47
C PHE A 177 -10.23 2.52 -1.33
N ALA A 178 -9.99 3.75 -0.93
CA ALA A 178 -9.04 4.68 -1.53
C ALA A 178 -7.63 4.18 -1.81
N LEU A 179 -7.21 3.24 -0.97
CA LEU A 179 -5.83 2.86 -0.77
C LEU A 179 -5.77 1.35 -0.57
N GLY A 180 -4.75 0.74 -1.17
CA GLY A 180 -4.55 -0.70 -1.20
C GLY A 180 -5.34 -1.36 -2.32
N ARG A 181 -6.59 -1.73 -2.05
CA ARG A 181 -7.35 -2.63 -2.94
C ARG A 181 -7.73 -2.04 -4.28
N SER A 182 -8.02 -0.75 -4.35
CA SER A 182 -8.32 -0.10 -5.63
C SER A 182 -7.11 -0.16 -6.56
N GLN A 183 -5.90 0.07 -6.06
CA GLN A 183 -4.68 -0.02 -6.87
C GLN A 183 -4.44 -1.45 -7.37
N ASP A 184 -4.68 -2.46 -6.54
CA ASP A 184 -4.57 -3.87 -6.97
C ASP A 184 -5.57 -4.21 -8.09
N ILE A 185 -6.84 -3.82 -7.93
CA ILE A 185 -7.90 -4.12 -8.90
C ILE A 185 -7.64 -3.38 -10.22
N LEU A 186 -7.27 -2.09 -10.15
CA LEU A 186 -6.94 -1.31 -11.33
C LEU A 186 -5.77 -1.96 -12.08
N PHE A 187 -4.70 -2.36 -11.38
CA PHE A 187 -3.58 -3.07 -12.00
C PHE A 187 -4.06 -4.30 -12.79
N ASP A 188 -4.95 -5.11 -12.22
CA ASP A 188 -5.43 -6.30 -12.92
C ASP A 188 -6.37 -5.99 -14.07
N LEU A 189 -7.23 -4.96 -13.96
CA LEU A 189 -8.07 -4.50 -15.07
C LEU A 189 -7.22 -4.03 -16.25
N HIS A 190 -6.19 -3.25 -15.94
CA HIS A 190 -5.21 -2.85 -16.93
C HIS A 190 -4.56 -4.11 -17.57
N ALA A 191 -4.27 -5.17 -16.79
CA ALA A 191 -3.53 -6.32 -17.30
C ALA A 191 -4.38 -7.10 -18.30
N LEU A 192 -5.68 -7.24 -17.99
CA LEU A 192 -6.67 -7.82 -18.89
C LEU A 192 -6.81 -6.99 -20.17
N ALA A 193 -6.87 -5.66 -20.06
CA ALA A 193 -6.96 -4.77 -21.22
C ALA A 193 -5.73 -4.88 -22.14
N ALA A 194 -4.54 -5.02 -21.57
CA ALA A 194 -3.30 -5.21 -22.33
C ALA A 194 -3.21 -6.60 -22.99
N GLU A 195 -3.79 -7.63 -22.37
CA GLU A 195 -3.81 -9.00 -22.91
C GLU A 195 -4.78 -9.14 -24.11
N GLU A 196 -5.94 -8.48 -24.08
CA GLU A 196 -6.93 -8.52 -25.18
C GLU A 196 -7.46 -7.12 -25.55
N PRO A 197 -6.62 -6.24 -26.16
CA PRO A 197 -6.98 -4.84 -26.41
C PRO A 197 -8.26 -4.68 -27.22
N ASP A 198 -8.43 -5.46 -28.29
CA ASP A 198 -9.60 -5.39 -29.18
C ASP A 198 -10.92 -5.73 -28.45
N GLN A 199 -10.87 -6.62 -27.47
CA GLN A 199 -12.05 -6.99 -26.68
C GLN A 199 -12.45 -5.84 -25.76
N TYR A 200 -11.46 -5.25 -25.06
CA TYR A 200 -11.71 -4.30 -23.99
C TYR A 200 -11.72 -2.84 -24.45
N GLU A 201 -11.25 -2.49 -25.65
CA GLU A 201 -11.21 -1.11 -26.18
C GLU A 201 -12.56 -0.38 -26.08
N ARG A 202 -13.66 -1.14 -26.16
CA ARG A 202 -15.04 -0.62 -26.17
C ARG A 202 -15.66 -0.44 -24.79
N ILE A 203 -14.91 -0.68 -23.72
CA ILE A 203 -15.39 -0.49 -22.35
C ILE A 203 -15.07 0.91 -21.87
N ASP A 204 -16.09 1.61 -21.38
CA ASP A 204 -15.89 2.83 -20.62
C ASP A 204 -15.49 2.50 -19.17
N PHE A 205 -14.31 2.96 -18.75
CA PHE A 205 -13.80 2.76 -17.40
C PHE A 205 -13.94 4.03 -16.57
N TYR A 206 -14.69 3.93 -15.47
CA TYR A 206 -14.92 5.02 -14.54
C TYR A 206 -14.24 4.75 -13.21
N TYR A 207 -13.55 5.77 -12.70
CA TYR A 207 -12.95 5.74 -11.38
C TYR A 207 -13.17 7.07 -10.68
N ASP A 208 -14.27 7.13 -9.94
CA ASP A 208 -14.66 8.27 -9.13
C ASP A 208 -13.90 8.24 -7.81
N PHE A 209 -12.73 8.88 -7.78
CA PHE A 209 -11.88 8.77 -6.60
C PHE A 209 -10.94 9.97 -6.32
N PRO A 210 -11.47 11.18 -5.97
CA PRO A 210 -10.67 12.37 -5.69
C PRO A 210 -9.59 12.17 -4.61
N LEU A 211 -9.93 11.50 -3.51
CA LEU A 211 -8.99 11.22 -2.42
C LEU A 211 -7.83 10.33 -2.87
N GLY A 212 -8.07 9.38 -3.77
CA GLY A 212 -7.02 8.41 -4.13
C GLY A 212 -6.17 8.89 -5.27
N LYS A 213 -6.66 9.84 -6.08
CA LYS A 213 -5.76 10.69 -6.86
C LYS A 213 -4.73 11.33 -5.93
N GLU A 214 -5.19 12.06 -4.92
CA GLU A 214 -4.30 12.76 -3.99
C GLU A 214 -3.34 11.80 -3.28
N ILE A 215 -3.82 10.63 -2.85
CA ILE A 215 -2.98 9.59 -2.27
C ILE A 215 -1.96 9.04 -3.27
N ILE A 216 -2.34 8.73 -4.51
CA ILE A 216 -1.43 8.22 -5.54
C ILE A 216 -0.34 9.27 -5.82
N ASP A 217 -0.72 10.53 -6.03
CA ASP A 217 0.21 11.63 -6.29
C ASP A 217 1.17 11.83 -5.11
N ARG A 218 0.63 11.87 -3.90
CA ARG A 218 1.40 12.05 -2.66
C ARG A 218 2.33 10.88 -2.36
N THR A 219 1.98 9.67 -2.82
CA THR A 219 2.76 8.45 -2.59
C THR A 219 3.65 8.06 -3.76
N ALA A 220 3.50 8.70 -4.93
CA ALA A 220 4.26 8.45 -6.14
C ALA A 220 5.78 8.33 -5.90
N PRO A 221 6.42 9.24 -5.14
CA PRO A 221 7.86 9.18 -4.90
C PRO A 221 8.29 7.92 -4.14
N PHE A 222 7.41 7.34 -3.31
CA PHE A 222 7.77 6.22 -2.43
C PHE A 222 7.87 4.89 -3.16
N TRP A 223 7.20 4.74 -4.31
CA TRP A 223 7.34 3.56 -5.16
C TRP A 223 8.76 3.42 -5.72
N SER A 224 9.51 4.52 -5.80
CA SER A 224 10.91 4.52 -6.22
C SER A 224 11.91 4.15 -5.13
N LYS A 225 11.48 4.07 -3.86
CA LYS A 225 12.37 3.73 -2.75
C LYS A 225 12.94 2.33 -2.94
N THR A 226 14.23 2.20 -2.65
CA THR A 226 14.95 0.93 -2.73
C THR A 226 15.60 0.61 -1.40
N GLU A 227 15.73 -0.69 -1.11
CA GLU A 227 16.64 -1.20 -0.09
C GLU A 227 17.91 -1.69 -0.80
N SER A 228 19.05 -1.12 -0.43
CA SER A 228 20.36 -1.54 -0.93
C SER A 228 21.06 -2.33 0.17
N ASN A 229 21.39 -3.59 -0.10
CA ASN A 229 22.45 -4.30 0.62
C ASN A 229 23.68 -4.38 -0.30
N LEU A 230 24.88 -4.60 0.26
CA LEU A 230 26.19 -4.64 -0.41
C LEU A 230 26.26 -5.44 -1.74
N LYS A 231 25.26 -6.29 -2.04
CA LYS A 231 25.21 -7.15 -3.22
C LYS A 231 24.05 -6.90 -4.19
N LYS A 232 22.96 -6.24 -3.76
CA LYS A 232 21.72 -6.07 -4.57
C LYS A 232 20.93 -4.84 -4.10
N THR A 233 20.44 -4.07 -5.06
CA THR A 233 19.41 -3.04 -4.88
C THR A 233 18.05 -3.64 -5.24
N ARG A 234 17.05 -3.47 -4.39
CA ARG A 234 15.68 -3.98 -4.62
C ARG A 234 14.63 -2.93 -4.28
N PRO A 235 13.45 -2.94 -4.91
CA PRO A 235 12.36 -2.05 -4.55
C PRO A 235 11.92 -2.26 -3.09
N LEU A 236 11.78 -1.19 -2.33
CA LEU A 236 11.40 -1.26 -0.91
C LEU A 236 9.95 -1.70 -0.74
N TRP A 237 9.06 -1.21 -1.60
CA TRP A 237 7.61 -1.44 -1.49
C TRP A 237 6.99 -2.17 -2.67
N LEU A 238 7.53 -1.99 -3.88
CA LEU A 238 6.92 -2.51 -5.11
C LEU A 238 7.06 -4.03 -5.21
N GLY A 239 5.95 -4.71 -5.49
CA GLY A 239 5.88 -6.17 -5.66
C GLY A 239 6.57 -6.66 -6.94
N LYS A 240 6.84 -7.96 -7.04
CA LYS A 240 7.43 -8.66 -8.19
C LYS A 240 6.43 -8.86 -9.33
N GLN A 241 5.13 -8.92 -9.02
CA GLN A 241 4.09 -9.18 -10.02
C GLN A 241 4.04 -8.12 -11.12
N ILE A 242 4.17 -6.84 -10.78
CA ILE A 242 4.21 -5.75 -11.76
C ILE A 242 5.37 -5.92 -12.75
N PHE A 243 6.55 -6.31 -12.25
CA PHE A 243 7.69 -6.60 -13.13
C PHE A 243 7.41 -7.80 -14.03
N LYS A 244 6.87 -8.89 -13.46
CA LYS A 244 6.57 -10.10 -14.23
C LYS A 244 5.56 -9.85 -15.34
N LEU A 245 4.52 -9.05 -15.08
CA LEU A 245 3.50 -8.72 -16.07
C LEU A 245 4.11 -7.94 -17.25
N LEU A 246 5.01 -7.01 -16.95
CA LEU A 246 5.66 -6.15 -17.93
C LEU A 246 6.85 -6.81 -18.63
N GLY A 247 7.15 -8.07 -18.34
CA GLY A 247 8.36 -8.73 -18.86
C GLY A 247 9.68 -8.15 -18.31
N LEU A 248 9.62 -7.47 -17.17
CA LEU A 248 10.73 -6.77 -16.53
C LEU A 248 11.39 -7.61 -15.42
N THR A 249 12.57 -7.17 -14.99
CA THR A 249 13.28 -7.72 -13.82
C THR A 249 13.34 -6.70 -12.68
N ASN A 250 13.31 -7.16 -11.43
CA ASN A 250 13.30 -6.28 -10.26
C ASN A 250 14.70 -5.96 -9.70
N ASN A 251 15.75 -6.24 -10.47
CA ASN A 251 17.16 -6.01 -10.12
C ASN A 251 17.87 -5.07 -11.11
N ASP A 252 17.11 -4.48 -12.05
CA ASP A 252 17.59 -3.51 -13.02
C ASP A 252 16.95 -2.13 -12.71
N PRO A 253 17.75 -1.06 -12.53
CA PRO A 253 17.24 0.28 -12.31
C PRO A 253 16.32 0.83 -13.42
N GLU A 254 16.56 0.49 -14.68
CA GLU A 254 15.73 0.93 -15.80
C GLU A 254 14.37 0.24 -15.76
N HIS A 255 14.35 -1.05 -15.49
CA HIS A 255 13.12 -1.80 -15.27
C HIS A 255 12.33 -1.31 -14.06
N LEU A 256 13.01 -0.88 -12.99
CA LEU A 256 12.34 -0.22 -11.87
C LEU A 256 11.65 1.08 -12.30
N GLN A 257 12.30 1.92 -13.10
CA GLN A 257 11.69 3.14 -13.62
C GLN A 257 10.46 2.83 -14.50
N GLN A 258 10.55 1.81 -15.36
CA GLN A 258 9.42 1.38 -16.19
C GLN A 258 8.25 0.85 -15.35
N ALA A 259 8.54 0.03 -14.33
CA ALA A 259 7.52 -0.49 -13.42
C ALA A 259 6.86 0.63 -12.60
N ILE A 260 7.62 1.64 -12.15
CA ILE A 260 7.07 2.82 -11.47
C ILE A 260 6.19 3.61 -12.43
N LYS A 261 6.64 3.85 -13.66
CA LYS A 261 5.85 4.55 -14.68
C LYS A 261 4.51 3.85 -14.90
N ALA A 262 4.52 2.52 -15.03
CA ALA A 262 3.30 1.72 -15.13
C ALA A 262 2.43 1.87 -13.87
N MET A 263 3.02 1.82 -12.66
CA MET A 263 2.25 2.01 -11.42
C MET A 263 1.57 3.38 -11.35
N LEU A 264 2.24 4.42 -11.85
CA LEU A 264 1.69 5.78 -11.90
C LEU A 264 0.67 5.96 -13.03
N SER A 265 0.76 5.19 -14.12
CA SER A 265 -0.22 5.21 -15.22
C SER A 265 -1.50 4.42 -14.94
N ILE A 266 -1.55 3.64 -13.85
CA ILE A 266 -2.78 3.01 -13.33
C ILE A 266 -3.80 4.06 -12.87
N SER A 267 -3.36 5.31 -12.69
CA SER A 267 -4.27 6.43 -12.51
C SER A 267 -5.02 6.69 -13.81
N LEU A 268 -6.35 6.55 -13.78
CA LEU A 268 -7.28 6.71 -14.91
C LEU A 268 -7.41 8.16 -15.44
N HIS A 269 -6.37 8.97 -15.29
CA HIS A 269 -6.43 10.41 -15.53
C HIS A 269 -6.34 10.79 -17.01
N GLN A 270 -7.27 11.66 -17.42
CA GLN A 270 -6.93 12.98 -17.95
C GLN A 270 -7.76 14.05 -17.22
N ASP A 271 -7.20 15.25 -17.08
CA ASP A 271 -7.85 16.42 -16.52
C ASP A 271 -9.08 16.81 -17.35
N ASP A 272 -10.28 16.46 -16.89
CA ASP A 272 -11.52 16.99 -17.44
C ASP A 272 -12.36 17.61 -16.31
N PRO A 273 -12.49 18.96 -16.28
CA PRO A 273 -13.23 19.66 -15.24
C PRO A 273 -14.76 19.40 -15.27
N ASP A 274 -15.30 18.76 -16.31
CA ASP A 274 -16.74 18.61 -16.51
C ASP A 274 -17.25 17.16 -16.54
N TRP A 275 -16.62 16.21 -15.81
CA TRP A 275 -17.06 14.79 -15.84
C TRP A 275 -17.19 14.20 -17.27
N ALA A 276 -16.64 14.86 -18.30
CA ALA A 276 -16.74 14.44 -19.70
C ALA A 276 -15.90 13.19 -20.00
N GLY A 277 -15.24 12.62 -18.98
CA GLY A 277 -14.80 11.22 -18.97
C GLY A 277 -15.93 10.20 -19.20
N LEU A 278 -17.21 10.60 -19.11
CA LEU A 278 -18.37 9.81 -19.56
C LEU A 278 -18.40 9.56 -21.07
N GLU A 279 -17.70 10.37 -21.88
CA GLU A 279 -17.67 10.25 -23.34
C GLU A 279 -16.23 10.07 -23.83
N GLY A 280 -15.66 8.87 -23.63
CA GLY A 280 -14.33 8.58 -24.14
C GLY A 280 -13.96 7.11 -24.05
N ARG A 281 -13.27 6.62 -25.10
CA ARG A 281 -12.78 5.24 -25.24
C ARG A 281 -11.95 4.79 -24.04
N ASN A 282 -11.75 3.46 -23.94
CA ASN A 282 -11.00 2.81 -22.88
C ASN A 282 -9.60 3.40 -22.65
N LYS A 283 -9.47 4.30 -21.66
CA LYS A 283 -8.18 4.91 -21.25
C LYS A 283 -7.23 3.93 -20.55
N ILE A 284 -7.75 2.82 -20.01
CA ILE A 284 -6.93 1.75 -19.42
C ILE A 284 -6.03 1.11 -20.49
N ALA A 285 -6.61 0.80 -21.65
CA ALA A 285 -5.89 0.21 -22.78
C ALA A 285 -4.94 1.21 -23.47
N GLU A 286 -5.32 2.49 -23.55
CA GLU A 286 -4.47 3.53 -24.17
C GLU A 286 -3.22 3.86 -23.34
N ASN A 287 -3.31 3.74 -22.00
CA ASN A 287 -2.25 4.15 -21.08
C ASN A 287 -1.24 3.04 -20.72
N TRP A 288 -1.47 1.78 -21.14
CA TRP A 288 -0.53 0.68 -20.87
C TRP A 288 0.33 0.34 -22.09
#